data_AF-A0A3D2S5P3-F1
#
_entry.id   AF-A0A3D2S5P3-F1
#
_cell.length_a   1.000
_cell.length_b   1.000
_cell.length_c   1.000
_cell.angle_alpha   90.00
_cell.angle_beta   90.00
_cell.angle_gamma   90.00
#
_symmetry.space_group_name_H-M   'P 1'
#
loop_
_entity.id
_entity.type
_entity.pdbx_description
1 polymer ?
#
loop_
_entity_poly.entity_id
_entity_poly.type
_entity_poly.pdbx_seq_one_letter_code
_entity_poly.pdbx_strand_id
1 'polypeptide(L)'
;MTTEQQISDINNKLDLLLEHMHERRQQQEQVDDLLADVGHITKDLSDTAVRRLEHAGVEIDQEMMGDLLVKLLRNMDNINNLLDLAESAGDLAKDAELIIHNAGLDAVEKLQVLDEKGYFTFLKEMGTVADRVVEHFGANDIRDLSDNVVNILETVKRITQPDMMEAVNNAIVIFRNVETQDIPEMGLIRVMRELNSKEAKKGLGFFITFLKNLGKQELIHHPTKN
;
A
#
# COMPACT_ATOMS: atom_id res chain seq x y z
N MET A 1 21.85 38.89 15.00
CA MET A 1 23.04 39.16 14.16
C MET A 1 23.01 40.63 13.83
N THR A 2 24.08 41.35 14.14
CA THR A 2 24.19 42.79 13.88
C THR A 2 24.30 43.03 12.37
N THR A 3 23.82 44.16 11.87
CA THR A 3 23.87 44.54 10.44
C THR A 3 25.28 44.44 9.84
N GLU A 4 26.33 44.61 10.65
CA GLU A 4 27.73 44.43 10.25
C GLU A 4 28.10 42.98 9.92
N GLN A 5 27.52 41.99 10.62
CA GLN A 5 27.75 40.57 10.30
C GLN A 5 27.12 40.17 8.95
N GLN A 6 25.95 40.72 8.62
CA GLN A 6 25.30 40.45 7.33
C GLN A 6 26.07 41.05 6.16
N ILE A 7 26.66 42.24 6.33
CA ILE A 7 27.51 42.88 5.32
C ILE A 7 28.80 42.07 5.13
N SER A 8 29.40 41.56 6.21
CA SER A 8 30.59 40.72 6.15
C SER A 8 30.32 39.38 5.44
N ASP A 9 29.20 38.72 5.74
CA ASP A 9 28.80 37.48 5.07
C ASP A 9 28.48 37.68 3.58
N ILE A 10 27.89 38.84 3.21
CA ILE A 10 27.65 39.19 1.82
C ILE A 10 28.95 39.46 1.07
N ASN A 11 29.91 40.16 1.69
CA ASN A 11 31.23 40.40 1.08
C ASN A 11 31.98 39.09 0.84
N ASN A 12 31.98 38.16 1.80
CA ASN A 12 32.61 36.85 1.60
C ASN A 12 31.94 36.04 0.48
N LYS A 13 30.61 36.11 0.35
CA LYS A 13 29.89 35.45 -0.75
C LYS A 13 30.15 36.13 -2.11
N LEU A 14 30.26 37.46 -2.13
CA LEU A 14 30.61 38.22 -3.31
C LEU A 14 32.05 37.92 -3.74
N ASP A 15 32.99 37.78 -2.82
CA ASP A 15 34.37 37.41 -3.10
C ASP A 15 34.45 35.99 -3.67
N LEU A 16 33.70 35.04 -3.11
CA LEU A 16 33.66 33.65 -3.60
C LEU A 16 32.98 33.54 -4.98
N LEU A 17 31.98 34.40 -5.26
CA LEU A 17 31.37 34.53 -6.59
C LEU A 17 32.28 35.26 -7.58
N LEU A 18 33.03 36.28 -7.14
CA LEU A 18 34.02 36.99 -7.95
C LEU A 18 35.16 36.05 -8.35
N GLU A 19 35.58 35.16 -7.46
CA GLU A 19 36.57 34.13 -7.73
C GLU A 19 36.06 33.10 -8.75
N HIS A 20 34.82 32.59 -8.59
CA HIS A 20 34.17 31.72 -9.59
C HIS A 20 33.93 32.41 -10.95
N MET A 21 33.69 33.73 -10.95
CA MET A 21 33.57 34.50 -12.20
C MET A 21 34.92 34.70 -12.88
N HIS A 22 36.02 34.77 -12.14
CA HIS A 22 37.35 34.90 -12.72
C HIS A 22 37.81 33.62 -13.41
N GLU A 23 37.54 32.44 -12.85
CA GLU A 23 37.86 31.15 -13.49
C GLU A 23 37.08 30.94 -14.80
N ARG A 24 35.80 31.31 -14.86
CA ARG A 24 35.01 31.25 -16.09
C ARG A 24 35.52 32.16 -17.19
N ARG A 25 36.09 33.31 -16.84
CA ARG A 25 36.58 34.29 -17.81
C ARG A 25 37.86 33.79 -18.50
N GLN A 26 38.74 33.11 -17.77
CA GLN A 26 39.93 32.48 -18.35
C GLN A 26 39.60 31.34 -19.31
N GLN A 27 38.56 30.54 -19.02
CA GLN A 27 38.10 29.50 -19.95
C GLN A 27 37.54 30.11 -21.24
N GLN A 28 36.77 31.20 -21.15
CA GLN A 28 36.29 31.92 -22.33
C GLN A 28 37.42 32.52 -23.18
N GLU A 29 38.44 33.09 -22.53
CA GLU A 29 39.63 33.62 -23.23
C GLU A 29 40.43 32.51 -23.93
N GLN A 30 40.56 31.32 -23.33
CA GLN A 30 41.19 30.16 -23.99
C GLN A 30 40.38 29.64 -25.18
N VAL A 31 39.05 29.67 -25.11
CA VAL A 31 38.18 29.28 -26.23
C VAL A 31 38.28 30.28 -27.38
N ASP A 32 38.31 31.58 -27.09
CA ASP A 32 38.49 32.63 -28.10
C ASP A 32 39.86 32.55 -28.79
N ASP A 33 40.92 32.22 -28.04
CA ASP A 33 42.27 32.01 -28.57
C ASP A 33 42.35 30.73 -29.45
N LEU A 34 41.73 29.64 -29.00
CA LEU A 34 41.61 28.41 -29.81
C LEU A 34 40.77 28.62 -31.07
N LEU A 35 39.71 29.43 -31.01
CA LEU A 35 38.90 29.80 -32.18
C LEU A 35 39.72 30.62 -33.19
N ALA A 36 40.60 31.49 -32.72
CA ALA A 36 41.51 32.25 -33.56
C ALA A 36 42.53 31.34 -34.28
N ASP A 37 43.13 30.38 -33.57
CA ASP A 37 44.08 29.43 -34.15
C ASP A 37 43.42 28.41 -35.10
N VAL A 38 42.18 27.99 -34.82
CA VAL A 38 41.42 27.08 -35.70
C VAL A 38 41.06 27.75 -37.03
N GLY A 39 40.90 29.08 -37.08
CA GLY A 39 40.63 29.82 -38.31
C GLY A 39 41.63 29.50 -39.44
N HIS A 40 42.88 29.18 -39.10
CA HIS A 40 43.92 28.80 -40.05
C HIS A 40 43.84 27.33 -40.53
N ILE A 41 43.40 26.39 -39.67
CA ILE A 41 43.35 24.94 -39.97
C ILE A 41 42.00 24.53 -40.59
N THR A 42 40.95 25.34 -40.39
CA THR A 42 39.58 25.09 -40.86
C THR A 42 39.49 24.87 -42.37
N LYS A 43 40.31 25.60 -43.15
CA LYS A 43 40.29 25.53 -44.61
C LYS A 43 40.73 24.15 -45.12
N ASP A 44 41.81 23.61 -44.57
CA ASP A 44 42.38 22.34 -45.01
C ASP A 44 41.53 21.13 -44.57
N LEU A 45 40.92 21.21 -43.39
CA LEU A 45 40.01 20.17 -42.89
C LEU A 45 38.67 20.17 -43.62
N SER A 46 38.11 21.35 -43.91
CA SER A 46 36.85 21.48 -44.67
C SER A 46 37.01 20.95 -46.09
N ASP A 47 38.11 21.29 -46.76
CA ASP A 47 38.43 20.77 -48.10
C ASP A 47 38.58 19.25 -48.11
N THR A 48 39.09 18.67 -47.03
CA THR A 48 39.27 17.23 -46.90
C THR A 48 37.96 16.52 -46.57
N ALA A 49 37.11 17.12 -45.73
CA ALA A 49 35.80 16.59 -45.36
C ALA A 49 34.82 16.65 -46.55
N VAL A 50 34.76 17.78 -47.26
CA VAL A 50 33.91 17.97 -48.45
C VAL A 50 34.25 16.95 -49.52
N ARG A 51 35.54 16.77 -49.87
CA ARG A 51 35.97 15.77 -50.86
C ARG A 51 35.59 14.33 -50.48
N ARG A 52 35.60 13.98 -49.19
CA ARG A 52 35.19 12.66 -48.70
C ARG A 52 33.67 12.46 -48.72
N LEU A 53 32.90 13.51 -48.43
CA LEU A 53 31.45 13.48 -48.38
C LEU A 53 30.81 13.54 -49.78
N GLU A 54 31.45 14.24 -50.71
CA GLU A 54 31.12 14.21 -52.13
C GLU A 54 31.28 12.79 -52.71
N HIS A 55 32.31 12.05 -52.28
CA HIS A 55 32.47 10.62 -52.57
C HIS A 55 31.38 9.73 -51.95
N ALA A 56 30.75 10.16 -50.86
CA ALA A 56 29.62 9.47 -50.22
C ALA A 56 28.25 9.90 -50.80
N GLY A 57 28.23 10.78 -51.81
CA GLY A 57 27.03 11.26 -52.48
C GLY A 57 26.28 12.38 -51.75
N VAL A 58 26.93 13.06 -50.81
CA VAL A 58 26.34 14.20 -50.08
C VAL A 58 26.98 15.50 -50.58
N GLU A 59 26.20 16.32 -51.27
CA GLU A 59 26.61 17.66 -51.70
C GLU A 59 26.61 18.59 -50.49
N ILE A 60 27.80 19.07 -50.09
CA ILE A 60 27.94 20.00 -48.98
C ILE A 60 28.83 21.16 -49.40
N ASP A 61 28.36 22.38 -49.14
CA ASP A 61 29.09 23.61 -49.41
C ASP A 61 30.33 23.74 -48.48
N GLN A 62 31.47 24.12 -49.06
CA GLN A 62 32.73 24.36 -48.36
C GLN A 62 32.60 25.44 -47.28
N GLU A 63 31.82 26.49 -47.55
CA GLU A 63 31.62 27.60 -46.60
C GLU A 63 30.78 27.14 -45.40
N MET A 64 29.75 26.33 -45.66
CA MET A 64 28.85 25.80 -44.63
C MET A 64 29.56 24.88 -43.62
N MET A 65 30.55 24.11 -44.08
CA MET A 65 31.34 23.21 -43.22
C MET A 65 32.26 23.96 -42.25
N GLY A 66 32.93 25.02 -42.72
CA GLY A 66 33.74 25.87 -41.85
C GLY A 66 32.88 26.57 -40.79
N ASP A 67 31.72 27.07 -41.21
CA ASP A 67 30.75 27.73 -40.31
C ASP A 67 30.21 26.78 -39.23
N LEU A 68 29.96 25.52 -39.58
CA LEU A 68 29.56 24.46 -38.64
C LEU A 68 30.66 24.17 -37.62
N LEU A 69 31.91 24.04 -38.08
CA LEU A 69 33.07 23.81 -37.21
C LEU A 69 33.24 24.94 -36.20
N VAL A 70 33.14 26.19 -36.66
CA VAL A 70 33.19 27.38 -35.79
C VAL A 70 32.01 27.39 -34.80
N LYS A 71 30.79 27.07 -35.25
CA LYS A 71 29.61 26.98 -34.37
C LYS A 71 29.73 25.87 -33.33
N LEU A 72 30.37 24.74 -33.66
CA LEU A 72 30.63 23.65 -32.71
C LEU A 72 31.66 24.05 -31.66
N LEU A 73 32.77 24.68 -32.08
CA LEU A 73 33.82 25.13 -31.17
C LEU A 73 33.35 26.27 -30.26
N ARG A 74 32.63 27.24 -30.81
CA ARG A 74 32.10 28.37 -30.03
C ARG A 74 31.00 27.95 -29.04
N ASN A 75 30.31 26.85 -29.32
CA ASN A 75 29.28 26.29 -28.43
C ASN A 75 29.77 25.03 -27.70
N MET A 76 31.09 24.80 -27.61
CA MET A 76 31.65 23.60 -26.98
C MET A 76 31.20 23.46 -25.53
N ASP A 77 31.05 24.57 -24.80
CA ASP A 77 30.48 24.58 -23.44
C ASP A 77 29.04 24.07 -23.41
N ASN A 78 28.20 24.48 -24.37
CA ASN A 78 26.82 23.98 -24.45
C ASN A 78 26.78 22.50 -24.80
N ILE A 79 27.69 22.02 -25.65
CA ILE A 79 27.79 20.60 -26.00
C ILE A 79 28.25 19.79 -24.77
N ASN A 80 29.26 20.27 -24.04
CA ASN A 80 29.71 19.64 -22.80
C ASN A 80 28.59 19.56 -21.77
N ASN A 81 27.86 20.65 -21.53
CA ASN A 81 26.71 20.64 -20.61
C ASN A 81 25.62 19.64 -21.05
N LEU A 82 25.41 19.43 -22.35
CA LEU A 82 24.47 18.43 -22.86
C LEU A 82 24.99 17.00 -22.68
N LEU A 83 26.30 16.79 -22.82
CA LEU A 83 26.94 15.49 -22.56
C LEU A 83 26.90 15.15 -21.07
N ASP A 84 27.15 16.11 -20.19
CA ASP A 84 27.04 15.96 -18.73
C ASP A 84 25.61 15.62 -18.31
N LEU A 85 24.61 16.24 -18.96
CA LEU A 85 23.21 15.92 -18.74
C LEU A 85 22.86 14.50 -19.24
N ALA A 86 23.42 14.08 -20.37
CA ALA A 86 23.23 12.73 -20.90
C ALA A 86 23.89 11.67 -20.01
N GLU A 87 25.07 11.96 -19.47
CA GLU A 87 25.76 11.11 -18.48
C GLU A 87 24.94 11.02 -17.19
N SER A 88 24.47 12.15 -16.67
CA SER A 88 23.59 12.21 -15.50
C SER A 88 22.29 11.44 -15.72
N ALA A 89 21.69 11.54 -16.90
CA ALA A 89 20.49 10.77 -17.25
C ALA A 89 20.78 9.27 -17.34
N GLY A 90 21.94 8.89 -17.88
CA GLY A 90 22.42 7.51 -17.92
C GLY A 90 22.67 6.95 -16.52
N ASP A 91 23.26 7.73 -15.62
CA ASP A 91 23.52 7.34 -14.25
C ASP A 91 22.23 7.24 -13.43
N LEU A 92 21.29 8.18 -13.59
CA LEU A 92 19.95 8.06 -13.02
C LEU A 92 19.22 6.80 -13.52
N ALA A 93 19.36 6.44 -14.80
CA ALA A 93 18.75 5.23 -15.35
C ALA A 93 19.36 3.97 -14.73
N LYS A 94 20.69 3.90 -14.56
CA LYS A 94 21.37 2.80 -13.87
C LYS A 94 20.96 2.71 -12.40
N ASP A 95 20.89 3.84 -11.72
CA ASP A 95 20.49 3.90 -10.31
C ASP A 95 19.03 3.46 -10.15
N ALA A 96 18.14 3.90 -11.03
CA ALA A 96 16.75 3.48 -11.06
C ALA A 96 16.62 1.97 -11.34
N GLU A 97 17.41 1.41 -12.26
CA GLU A 97 17.44 -0.03 -12.53
C GLU A 97 17.82 -0.83 -11.27
N LEU A 98 18.86 -0.40 -10.56
CA LEU A 98 19.30 -1.05 -9.32
C LEU A 98 18.24 -0.95 -8.21
N ILE A 99 17.61 0.21 -8.05
CA ILE A 99 16.54 0.41 -7.06
C ILE A 99 15.32 -0.45 -7.40
N ILE A 100 14.89 -0.46 -8.66
CA ILE A 100 13.74 -1.26 -9.12
C ILE A 100 14.02 -2.75 -8.95
N HIS A 101 15.23 -3.21 -9.25
CA HIS A 101 15.61 -4.60 -9.07
C HIS A 101 15.54 -5.01 -7.60
N ASN A 102 16.20 -4.26 -6.71
CA ASN A 102 16.24 -4.58 -5.28
C ASN A 102 14.85 -4.45 -4.62
N ALA A 103 14.14 -3.35 -4.89
CA ALA A 103 12.79 -3.16 -4.37
C ALA A 103 11.80 -4.18 -4.95
N GLY A 104 12.00 -4.60 -6.20
CA GLY A 104 11.21 -5.64 -6.86
C GLY A 104 11.42 -7.00 -6.21
N LEU A 105 12.66 -7.38 -5.89
CA LEU A 105 12.96 -8.61 -5.18
C LEU A 105 12.33 -8.63 -3.78
N ASP A 106 12.48 -7.55 -3.01
CA ASP A 106 11.85 -7.42 -1.69
C ASP A 106 10.31 -7.48 -1.77
N ALA A 107 9.72 -6.90 -2.82
CA ALA A 107 8.29 -6.95 -3.05
C ALA A 107 7.84 -8.37 -3.39
N VAL A 108 8.55 -9.08 -4.27
CA VAL A 108 8.25 -10.48 -4.61
C VAL A 108 8.36 -11.37 -3.38
N GLU A 109 9.40 -11.21 -2.56
CA GLU A 109 9.56 -11.99 -1.33
C GLU A 109 8.41 -11.72 -0.35
N LYS A 110 8.03 -10.44 -0.13
CA LYS A 110 6.88 -10.11 0.72
C LYS A 110 5.57 -10.66 0.18
N LEU A 111 5.34 -10.58 -1.13
CA LEU A 111 4.15 -11.15 -1.77
C LEU A 111 4.13 -12.67 -1.62
N GLN A 112 5.27 -13.33 -1.76
CA GLN A 112 5.39 -14.77 -1.56
C GLN A 112 5.11 -15.18 -0.11
N VAL A 113 5.60 -14.42 0.88
CA VAL A 113 5.27 -14.65 2.31
C VAL A 113 3.78 -14.45 2.57
N LEU A 114 3.14 -13.48 1.93
CA LEU A 114 1.69 -13.28 2.04
C LEU A 114 0.91 -14.45 1.42
N ASP A 115 1.36 -14.95 0.27
CA ASP A 115 0.77 -16.11 -0.38
C ASP A 115 0.94 -17.40 0.43
N GLU A 116 2.14 -17.66 0.94
CA GLU A 116 2.45 -18.84 1.77
C GLU A 116 1.65 -18.83 3.07
N LYS A 117 1.46 -17.66 3.68
CA LYS A 117 0.57 -17.49 4.85
C LYS A 117 -0.92 -17.57 4.49
N GLY A 118 -1.27 -17.66 3.21
CA GLY A 118 -2.63 -17.82 2.72
C GLY A 118 -3.47 -16.54 2.71
N TYR A 119 -2.85 -15.35 2.76
CA TYR A 119 -3.59 -14.08 2.74
C TYR A 119 -4.41 -13.88 1.46
N PHE A 120 -3.86 -14.25 0.29
CA PHE A 120 -4.59 -14.16 -0.97
C PHE A 120 -5.79 -15.09 -1.00
N THR A 121 -5.61 -16.33 -0.52
CA THR A 121 -6.71 -17.29 -0.37
C THR A 121 -7.78 -16.74 0.57
N PHE A 122 -7.40 -16.21 1.73
CA PHE A 122 -8.33 -15.58 2.66
C PHE A 122 -9.12 -14.43 2.02
N LEU A 123 -8.44 -13.49 1.35
CA LEU A 123 -9.10 -12.37 0.68
C LEU A 123 -10.05 -12.84 -0.42
N LYS A 124 -9.67 -13.86 -1.19
CA LYS A 124 -10.52 -14.47 -2.22
C LYS A 124 -11.77 -15.10 -1.61
N GLU A 125 -11.62 -15.87 -0.53
CA GLU A 125 -12.76 -16.49 0.15
C GLU A 125 -13.67 -15.44 0.80
N MET A 126 -13.09 -14.38 1.38
CA MET A 126 -13.86 -13.23 1.88
C MET A 126 -14.67 -12.56 0.77
N GLY A 127 -14.10 -12.41 -0.42
CA GLY A 127 -14.83 -11.93 -1.61
C GLY A 127 -16.00 -12.85 -1.97
N THR A 128 -15.77 -14.17 -2.02
CA THR A 128 -16.84 -15.16 -2.27
C THR A 128 -17.95 -15.09 -1.22
N VAL A 129 -17.60 -14.92 0.06
CA VAL A 129 -18.58 -14.74 1.14
C VAL A 129 -19.36 -13.45 0.95
N ALA A 130 -18.68 -12.34 0.65
CA ALA A 130 -19.32 -11.06 0.38
C ALA A 130 -20.29 -11.15 -0.80
N ASP A 131 -19.92 -11.81 -1.89
CA ASP A 131 -20.79 -12.04 -3.05
C ASP A 131 -22.05 -12.81 -2.66
N ARG A 132 -21.91 -13.94 -1.94
CA ARG A 132 -23.07 -14.73 -1.47
C ARG A 132 -23.99 -13.94 -0.53
N VAL A 133 -23.40 -13.11 0.32
CA VAL A 133 -24.15 -12.21 1.21
C VAL A 133 -24.93 -11.21 0.38
N VAL A 134 -24.31 -10.54 -0.60
CA VAL A 134 -24.98 -9.55 -1.47
C VAL A 134 -26.06 -10.20 -2.36
N GLU A 135 -25.88 -11.46 -2.78
CA GLU A 135 -26.90 -12.20 -3.53
C GLU A 135 -28.18 -12.48 -2.72
N HIS A 136 -28.04 -12.73 -1.41
CA HIS A 136 -29.17 -13.12 -0.54
C HIS A 136 -29.71 -11.98 0.32
N PHE A 137 -28.89 -10.97 0.60
CA PHE A 137 -29.20 -9.85 1.48
C PHE A 137 -29.07 -8.56 0.68
N GLY A 138 -30.14 -7.77 0.66
CA GLY A 138 -30.14 -6.47 0.01
C GLY A 138 -29.32 -5.44 0.79
N ALA A 139 -29.15 -4.25 0.20
CA ALA A 139 -28.42 -3.14 0.84
C ALA A 139 -29.02 -2.74 2.20
N ASN A 140 -30.34 -2.86 2.36
CA ASN A 140 -31.01 -2.57 3.62
C ASN A 140 -30.68 -3.61 4.70
N ASP A 141 -30.67 -4.90 4.34
CA ASP A 141 -30.33 -5.98 5.27
C ASP A 141 -28.88 -5.87 5.76
N ILE A 142 -27.95 -5.51 4.87
CA ILE A 142 -26.55 -5.25 5.22
C ILE A 142 -26.43 -4.03 6.15
N ARG A 143 -27.27 -3.01 5.94
CA ARG A 143 -27.26 -1.83 6.81
C ARG A 143 -27.80 -2.15 8.20
N ASP A 144 -28.90 -2.88 8.28
CA ASP A 144 -29.47 -3.33 9.55
C ASP A 144 -28.49 -4.25 10.30
N LEU A 145 -27.75 -5.11 9.57
CA LEU A 145 -26.67 -5.92 10.13
C LEU A 145 -25.53 -5.05 10.66
N SER A 146 -25.07 -4.05 9.90
CA SER A 146 -24.02 -3.12 10.30
C SER A 146 -24.40 -2.36 11.57
N ASP A 147 -25.64 -1.86 11.64
CA ASP A 147 -26.14 -1.10 12.79
C ASP A 147 -26.24 -1.97 14.06
N ASN A 148 -26.43 -3.28 13.89
CA ASN A 148 -26.55 -4.24 15.00
C ASN A 148 -25.34 -5.16 15.19
N VAL A 149 -24.25 -4.97 14.44
CA VAL A 149 -23.11 -5.91 14.43
C VAL A 149 -22.49 -6.06 15.81
N VAL A 150 -22.39 -4.97 16.59
CA VAL A 150 -21.87 -5.00 17.95
C VAL A 150 -22.75 -5.86 18.87
N ASN A 151 -24.07 -5.68 18.82
CA ASN A 151 -25.02 -6.45 19.63
C ASN A 151 -24.99 -7.95 19.28
N ILE A 152 -24.89 -8.27 17.99
CA ILE A 152 -24.75 -9.65 17.51
C ILE A 152 -23.44 -10.26 18.02
N LEU A 153 -22.31 -9.56 17.86
CA LEU A 153 -21.01 -10.03 18.33
C LEU A 153 -20.96 -10.18 19.86
N GLU A 154 -21.59 -9.28 20.62
CA GLU A 154 -21.73 -9.41 22.06
C GLU A 154 -22.59 -10.62 22.45
N THR A 155 -23.67 -10.88 21.72
CA THR A 155 -24.53 -12.05 21.94
C THR A 155 -23.78 -13.35 21.65
N VAL A 156 -23.09 -13.42 20.50
CA VAL A 156 -22.22 -14.55 20.16
C VAL A 156 -21.17 -14.74 21.24
N LYS A 157 -20.50 -13.67 21.67
CA LYS A 157 -19.51 -13.71 22.77
C LYS A 157 -20.12 -14.24 24.07
N ARG A 158 -21.35 -13.84 24.44
CA ARG A 158 -22.05 -14.34 25.63
C ARG A 158 -22.37 -15.84 25.53
N ILE A 159 -22.80 -16.30 24.36
CA ILE A 159 -23.12 -17.72 24.13
C ILE A 159 -21.84 -18.58 24.10
N THR A 160 -20.73 -18.05 23.58
CA THR A 160 -19.44 -18.75 23.54
C THR A 160 -18.67 -18.68 24.85
N GLN A 161 -19.23 -18.10 25.92
CA GLN A 161 -18.61 -18.17 27.25
C GLN A 161 -18.58 -19.63 27.75
N PRO A 162 -17.55 -20.02 28.53
CA PRO A 162 -17.36 -21.39 29.00
C PRO A 162 -18.62 -22.02 29.63
N ASP A 163 -19.28 -21.30 30.54
CA ASP A 163 -20.46 -21.77 31.26
C ASP A 163 -21.64 -22.09 30.32
N MET A 164 -21.85 -21.26 29.29
CA MET A 164 -22.92 -21.44 28.29
C MET A 164 -22.59 -22.59 27.34
N MET A 165 -21.35 -22.69 26.89
CA MET A 165 -20.88 -23.79 26.05
C MET A 165 -20.98 -25.13 26.77
N GLU A 166 -20.65 -25.17 28.06
CA GLU A 166 -20.82 -26.37 28.89
C GLU A 166 -22.29 -26.78 28.98
N ALA A 167 -23.21 -25.83 29.22
CA ALA A 167 -24.65 -26.10 29.24
C ALA A 167 -25.15 -26.67 27.90
N VAL A 168 -24.72 -26.09 26.77
CA VAL A 168 -25.06 -26.57 25.42
C VAL A 168 -24.51 -27.98 25.17
N ASN A 169 -23.26 -28.24 25.52
CA ASN A 169 -22.64 -29.56 25.37
C ASN A 169 -23.36 -30.62 26.21
N ASN A 170 -23.71 -30.28 27.46
CA ASN A 170 -24.47 -31.17 28.33
C ASN A 170 -25.85 -31.48 27.76
N ALA A 171 -26.55 -30.48 27.20
CA ALA A 171 -27.84 -30.69 26.53
C ALA A 171 -27.73 -31.61 25.31
N ILE A 172 -26.71 -31.45 24.48
CA ILE A 172 -26.45 -32.31 23.31
C ILE A 172 -26.21 -33.75 23.73
N VAL A 173 -25.40 -33.97 24.78
CA VAL A 173 -25.11 -35.30 25.32
C VAL A 173 -26.38 -35.97 25.85
N ILE A 174 -27.21 -35.22 26.60
CA ILE A 174 -28.50 -35.72 27.10
C ILE A 174 -29.40 -36.11 25.92
N PHE A 175 -29.54 -35.24 24.92
CA PHE A 175 -30.41 -35.49 23.76
C PHE A 175 -30.00 -36.74 22.97
N ARG A 176 -28.70 -36.96 22.79
CA ARG A 176 -28.18 -38.17 22.11
C ARG A 176 -28.43 -39.45 22.91
N ASN A 177 -28.45 -39.35 24.24
CA ASN A 177 -28.54 -40.51 25.13
C ASN A 177 -29.98 -40.83 25.55
N VAL A 178 -30.96 -39.99 25.20
CA VAL A 178 -32.38 -40.27 25.42
C VAL A 178 -32.94 -40.98 24.17
N GLU A 179 -33.51 -42.17 24.35
CA GLU A 179 -34.27 -42.85 23.31
C GLU A 179 -35.54 -42.04 23.01
N THR A 180 -35.49 -41.25 21.93
CA THR A 180 -36.57 -40.34 21.52
C THR A 180 -37.67 -41.02 20.70
N GLN A 181 -37.45 -42.27 20.28
CA GLN A 181 -38.33 -42.97 19.35
C GLN A 181 -39.31 -43.93 20.03
N ASP A 182 -39.06 -44.36 21.27
CA ASP A 182 -39.92 -45.31 22.00
C ASP A 182 -40.12 -44.87 23.46
N ILE A 183 -40.78 -43.71 23.63
CA ILE A 183 -41.11 -43.19 24.95
C ILE A 183 -42.40 -43.90 25.42
N PRO A 184 -42.35 -44.72 26.49
CA PRO A 184 -43.51 -45.46 26.94
C PRO A 184 -44.61 -44.53 27.47
N GLU A 185 -45.87 -44.81 27.12
CA GLU A 185 -47.01 -44.09 27.66
C GLU A 185 -47.06 -44.21 29.19
N MET A 186 -47.12 -43.07 29.88
CA MET A 186 -47.18 -43.01 31.35
C MET A 186 -48.60 -42.66 31.82
N GLY A 187 -49.21 -43.56 32.59
CA GLY A 187 -50.49 -43.29 33.27
C GLY A 187 -50.35 -42.30 34.44
N LEU A 188 -51.46 -41.62 34.78
CA LEU A 188 -51.52 -40.53 35.78
C LEU A 188 -50.88 -40.88 37.13
N ILE A 189 -51.11 -42.09 37.66
CA ILE A 189 -50.53 -42.53 38.95
C ILE A 189 -49.01 -42.67 38.85
N ARG A 190 -48.51 -43.20 37.72
CA ARG A 190 -47.08 -43.38 37.48
C ARG A 190 -46.40 -42.02 37.34
N VAL A 191 -47.02 -41.06 36.65
CA VAL A 191 -46.53 -39.67 36.58
C VAL A 191 -46.43 -39.05 37.98
N MET A 192 -47.47 -39.16 38.81
CA MET A 192 -47.45 -38.61 40.17
C MET A 192 -46.35 -39.25 41.05
N ARG A 193 -46.09 -40.56 40.87
CA ARG A 193 -44.98 -41.24 41.54
C ARG A 193 -43.62 -40.75 41.03
N GLU A 194 -43.49 -40.55 39.72
CA GLU A 194 -42.25 -40.12 39.07
C GLU A 194 -41.89 -38.68 39.43
N LEU A 195 -42.89 -37.80 39.57
CA LEU A 195 -42.72 -36.43 40.06
C LEU A 195 -42.22 -36.39 41.52
N ASN A 196 -42.42 -37.47 42.28
CA ASN A 196 -41.94 -37.59 43.65
C ASN A 196 -40.46 -38.06 43.74
N SER A 197 -39.85 -38.44 42.60
CA SER A 197 -38.43 -38.81 42.52
C SER A 197 -37.51 -37.64 42.93
N LYS A 198 -36.27 -37.95 43.33
CA LYS A 198 -35.30 -36.91 43.75
C LYS A 198 -34.91 -36.02 42.58
N GLU A 199 -34.83 -36.60 41.39
CA GLU A 199 -34.46 -35.99 40.12
C GLU A 199 -35.55 -35.02 39.67
N ALA A 200 -36.81 -35.48 39.61
CA ALA A 200 -37.94 -34.63 39.23
C ALA A 200 -38.15 -33.46 40.19
N LYS A 201 -38.00 -33.69 41.51
CA LYS A 201 -38.06 -32.61 42.51
C LYS A 201 -36.96 -31.57 42.32
N LYS A 202 -35.72 -32.00 42.04
CA LYS A 202 -34.62 -31.08 41.73
C LYS A 202 -34.90 -30.28 40.46
N GLY A 203 -35.40 -30.93 39.40
CA GLY A 203 -35.78 -30.28 38.15
C GLY A 203 -36.90 -29.25 38.34
N LEU A 204 -37.96 -29.60 39.05
CA LEU A 204 -39.05 -28.68 39.41
C LEU A 204 -38.56 -27.52 40.28
N GLY A 205 -37.69 -27.79 41.26
CA GLY A 205 -37.08 -26.75 42.09
C GLY A 205 -36.24 -25.76 41.28
N PHE A 206 -35.44 -26.27 40.33
CA PHE A 206 -34.71 -25.46 39.38
C PHE A 206 -35.66 -24.60 38.53
N PHE A 207 -36.68 -25.21 37.92
CA PHE A 207 -37.65 -24.50 37.09
C PHE A 207 -38.38 -23.38 37.84
N ILE A 208 -38.85 -23.67 39.06
CA ILE A 208 -39.48 -22.66 39.93
C ILE A 208 -38.51 -21.53 40.28
N THR A 209 -37.24 -21.86 40.56
CA THR A 209 -36.22 -20.86 40.88
C THR A 209 -35.88 -19.99 39.66
N PHE A 210 -35.79 -20.61 38.48
CA PHE A 210 -35.60 -19.94 37.21
C PHE A 210 -36.74 -18.95 36.92
N LEU A 211 -38.00 -19.40 37.01
CA LEU A 211 -39.17 -18.53 36.82
C LEU A 211 -39.21 -17.37 37.82
N LYS A 212 -38.85 -17.61 39.08
CA LYS A 212 -38.75 -16.55 40.10
C LYS A 212 -37.68 -15.51 39.77
N ASN A 213 -36.58 -15.92 39.14
CA ASN A 213 -35.52 -14.99 38.74
C ASN A 213 -35.87 -14.24 37.46
N LEU A 214 -36.55 -14.89 36.52
CA LEU A 214 -37.06 -14.27 35.30
C LEU A 214 -38.09 -13.18 35.62
N GLY A 215 -39.07 -13.48 36.48
CA GLY A 215 -40.08 -12.49 36.92
C GLY A 215 -39.52 -11.33 37.75
N LYS A 216 -38.28 -11.45 38.28
CA LYS A 216 -37.58 -10.33 38.94
C LYS A 216 -36.83 -9.43 37.95
N GLN A 217 -36.58 -9.90 36.73
CA GLN A 217 -35.89 -9.14 35.67
C GLN A 217 -36.85 -8.37 34.76
N GLU A 218 -38.17 -8.63 34.81
CA GLU A 218 -39.17 -7.81 34.10
C GLU A 218 -39.39 -6.42 34.75
N LEU A 219 -38.37 -5.56 34.70
CA LEU A 219 -38.48 -4.09 34.77
C LEU A 219 -37.30 -3.41 34.03
N ILE A 220 -36.76 -4.02 32.97
CA ILE A 220 -35.85 -3.31 32.06
C ILE A 220 -36.72 -2.61 31.01
N HIS A 221 -37.06 -1.37 31.35
CA HIS A 221 -37.71 -0.36 30.53
C HIS A 221 -37.11 -0.32 29.11
N HIS A 222 -37.93 -0.52 28.07
CA HIS A 222 -37.69 0.10 26.78
C HIS A 222 -38.12 1.56 26.88
N PRO A 223 -37.22 2.56 26.85
CA PRO A 223 -37.66 3.91 26.59
C PRO A 223 -38.09 3.97 25.13
N THR A 224 -39.39 4.10 24.88
CA THR A 224 -39.89 4.61 23.61
C THR A 224 -39.33 6.02 23.43
N LYS A 225 -38.35 6.19 22.55
CA LYS A 225 -37.93 7.51 22.09
C LYS A 225 -39.02 8.06 21.17
N ASN A 226 -39.55 9.22 21.56
CA ASN A 226 -40.15 10.20 20.63
C ASN A 226 -39.09 10.76 19.69
#